data_AF-C5K4C4-F1
#
_entry.id   AF-C5K4C4-F1
#
_cell.length_a   1.000
_cell.length_b   1.000
_cell.length_c   1.000
_cell.angle_alpha   90.00
_cell.angle_beta   90.00
_cell.angle_gamma   90.00
#
_symmetry.space_group_name_H-M   'P 1'
#
loop_
_entity.id
_entity.type
_entity.pdbx_description
1 polymer ?
#
loop_
_entity_poly.entity_id
_entity_poly.type
_entity_poly.pdbx_seq_one_letter_code
_entity_poly.pdbx_strand_id
1 'polypeptide(L)'
;MTSFTSNNLAYSNSGRVSLGITCIMPGCERRIRSGSYFCINHGGGLRCLLPGCTSSARDGSIHCIKHGGGRRCVAANCSKGAVGKTDFCKSHGGGRRCLHPNCAAPARSGGEVQMCQRHGGGKRCKEMG
;
A
#
# COMPACT_ATOMS: atom_id res chain seq x y z
N MET A 1 0.50 43.76 -32.00
CA MET A 1 -0.06 42.44 -31.63
C MET A 1 0.93 41.81 -30.67
N THR A 2 0.59 41.83 -29.39
CA THR A 2 1.51 41.70 -28.26
C THR A 2 2.06 40.29 -28.11
N SER A 3 3.39 40.22 -28.05
CA SER A 3 4.21 39.04 -27.79
C SER A 3 3.77 38.31 -26.51
N PHE A 4 3.55 37.00 -26.61
CA PHE A 4 3.31 36.15 -25.45
C PHE A 4 4.63 35.92 -24.71
N THR A 5 4.82 36.61 -23.59
CA THR A 5 5.95 36.38 -22.68
C THR A 5 5.70 35.15 -21.81
N SER A 6 6.51 34.12 -22.07
CA SER A 6 7.24 33.26 -21.13
C SER A 6 6.78 33.11 -19.67
N ASN A 7 6.76 31.83 -19.25
CA ASN A 7 7.15 31.30 -17.93
C ASN A 7 6.46 31.89 -16.68
N ASN A 8 5.39 31.23 -16.24
CA ASN A 8 4.90 31.35 -14.87
C ASN A 8 5.47 30.21 -14.01
N LEU A 9 6.72 30.39 -13.59
CA LEU A 9 7.37 29.54 -12.59
C LEU A 9 6.96 30.06 -11.20
N ALA A 10 5.96 29.42 -10.58
CA ALA A 10 5.54 29.77 -9.23
C ALA A 10 6.64 29.41 -8.22
N TYR A 11 7.38 30.43 -7.79
CA TYR A 11 8.43 30.38 -6.77
C TYR A 11 7.79 30.64 -5.39
N SER A 12 7.82 29.64 -4.50
CA SER A 12 7.51 29.84 -3.08
C SER A 12 8.76 29.61 -2.25
N ASN A 13 9.07 30.62 -1.44
CA ASN A 13 10.34 30.86 -0.77
C ASN A 13 10.35 30.23 0.63
N SER A 14 10.83 28.99 0.74
CA SER A 14 11.27 28.38 2.01
C SER A 14 11.99 27.04 1.79
N GLY A 15 13.30 27.09 1.56
CA GLY A 15 14.27 26.22 2.24
C GLY A 15 14.35 24.70 1.99
N ARG A 16 13.65 24.10 1.02
CA ARG A 16 13.99 22.77 0.45
C ARG A 16 13.55 22.69 -1.02
N VAL A 17 14.49 22.46 -1.94
CA VAL A 17 14.22 22.34 -3.39
C VAL A 17 13.32 21.11 -3.62
N SER A 18 12.03 21.37 -3.87
CA SER A 18 11.00 20.36 -4.12
C SER A 18 10.95 20.01 -5.60
N LEU A 19 11.87 19.15 -6.06
CA LEU A 19 11.83 18.62 -7.43
C LEU A 19 10.60 17.71 -7.60
N GLY A 20 9.48 18.24 -8.11
CA GLY A 20 8.47 17.53 -8.91
C GLY A 20 7.78 16.29 -8.32
N ILE A 21 7.69 16.16 -6.99
CA ILE A 21 7.11 14.97 -6.30
C ILE A 21 5.67 15.19 -5.82
N THR A 22 4.99 16.27 -6.20
CA THR A 22 3.62 16.60 -5.76
C THR A 22 2.63 16.46 -6.91
N CYS A 23 1.42 15.99 -6.61
CA CYS A 23 0.36 15.80 -7.60
C CYS A 23 0.07 17.10 -8.38
N ILE A 24 -0.09 16.99 -9.71
CA ILE A 24 -0.40 18.14 -10.58
C ILE A 24 -1.86 18.64 -10.45
N MET A 25 -2.74 17.89 -9.80
CA MET A 25 -4.14 18.29 -9.65
C MET A 25 -4.23 19.55 -8.77
N PRO A 26 -4.95 20.60 -9.21
CA PRO A 26 -5.13 21.81 -8.43
C PRO A 26 -5.65 21.51 -7.02
N GLY A 27 -5.02 22.09 -6.00
CA GLY A 27 -5.39 21.88 -4.59
C GLY A 27 -4.99 20.51 -4.02
N CYS A 28 -4.21 19.69 -4.74
CA CYS A 28 -3.74 18.40 -4.22
C CYS A 28 -2.29 18.42 -3.77
N GLU A 29 -2.07 18.44 -2.46
CA GLU A 29 -0.72 18.45 -1.86
C GLU A 29 -0.12 17.03 -1.68
N ARG A 30 -0.78 16.01 -2.22
CA ARG A 30 -0.35 14.62 -2.04
C ARG A 30 0.91 14.34 -2.86
N ARG A 31 1.86 13.65 -2.22
CA ARG A 31 3.09 13.18 -2.88
C ARG A 31 2.81 12.10 -3.93
N ILE A 32 3.47 12.20 -5.07
CA ILE A 32 3.61 11.20 -6.12
C ILE A 32 4.57 10.11 -5.64
N ARG A 33 4.27 8.84 -5.93
CA ARG A 33 5.16 7.73 -5.54
C ARG A 33 6.32 7.52 -6.52
N SER A 34 6.07 7.46 -7.84
CA SER A 34 7.09 7.46 -8.90
C SER A 34 6.43 7.56 -10.29
N GLY A 35 7.17 8.04 -11.30
CA GLY A 35 6.89 7.82 -12.73
C GLY A 35 5.56 8.34 -13.29
N SER A 36 4.88 9.24 -12.59
CA SER A 36 3.60 9.84 -13.00
C SER A 36 3.50 11.27 -12.49
N TYR A 37 2.54 12.04 -13.00
CA TYR A 37 2.26 13.42 -12.53
C TYR A 37 1.15 13.46 -11.46
N PHE A 38 0.54 12.32 -11.17
CA PHE A 38 -0.63 12.22 -10.31
C PHE A 38 -0.32 11.44 -9.03
N CYS A 39 -1.01 11.76 -7.94
CA CYS A 39 -1.01 10.92 -6.75
C CYS A 39 -1.87 9.67 -6.96
N ILE A 40 -1.78 8.69 -6.05
CA ILE A 40 -2.53 7.43 -6.13
C ILE A 40 -4.05 7.61 -6.31
N ASN A 41 -4.60 8.68 -5.75
CA ASN A 41 -6.03 9.02 -5.80
C ASN A 41 -6.44 9.68 -7.13
N HIS A 42 -5.51 10.37 -7.78
CA HIS A 42 -5.74 11.05 -9.05
C HIS A 42 -5.18 10.28 -10.25
N GLY A 43 -5.04 8.95 -10.11
CA GLY A 43 -4.62 8.08 -11.21
C GLY A 43 -3.14 7.70 -11.23
N GLY A 44 -2.32 8.21 -10.31
CA GLY A 44 -0.90 7.88 -10.21
C GLY A 44 -0.63 6.41 -9.88
N GLY A 45 0.48 5.87 -10.39
CA GLY A 45 0.87 4.47 -10.22
C GLY A 45 0.15 3.50 -11.17
N LEU A 46 0.72 2.30 -11.32
CA LEU A 46 0.21 1.27 -12.23
C LEU A 46 -1.23 0.85 -11.93
N ARG A 47 -2.00 0.67 -13.01
CA ARG A 47 -3.35 0.13 -12.98
C ARG A 47 -3.32 -1.33 -13.43
N CYS A 48 -4.33 -2.08 -12.98
CA CYS A 48 -4.51 -3.44 -13.41
C CYS A 48 -4.65 -3.49 -14.94
N LEU A 49 -3.87 -4.37 -15.60
CA LEU A 49 -3.90 -4.51 -17.06
C LEU A 49 -5.19 -5.16 -17.57
N LEU A 50 -5.94 -5.86 -16.72
CA LEU A 50 -7.20 -6.48 -17.13
C LEU A 50 -8.18 -5.41 -17.67
N PRO A 51 -8.70 -5.57 -18.90
CA PRO A 51 -9.64 -4.61 -19.49
C PRO A 51 -10.84 -4.33 -18.57
N GLY A 52 -11.18 -3.05 -18.42
CA GLY A 52 -12.28 -2.61 -17.54
C GLY A 52 -11.95 -2.58 -16.04
N CYS A 53 -10.78 -3.03 -15.61
CA CYS A 53 -10.38 -2.95 -14.20
C CYS A 53 -9.67 -1.63 -13.88
N THR A 54 -10.30 -0.79 -13.05
CA THR A 54 -9.73 0.50 -12.59
C THR A 54 -8.87 0.39 -11.32
N SER A 55 -8.76 -0.83 -10.77
CA SER A 55 -8.02 -1.08 -9.55
C SER A 55 -6.51 -0.88 -9.74
N SER A 56 -5.83 -0.36 -8.72
CA SER A 56 -4.37 -0.23 -8.73
C SER A 56 -3.69 -1.60 -8.72
N ALA A 57 -2.61 -1.71 -9.49
CA ALA A 57 -1.75 -2.87 -9.43
C ALA A 57 -0.97 -2.91 -8.09
N ARG A 58 -0.49 -4.08 -7.69
CA ARG A 58 0.11 -4.31 -6.36
C ARG A 58 1.53 -4.84 -6.44
N ASP A 59 2.39 -4.38 -5.53
CA ASP A 59 3.76 -4.85 -5.31
C ASP A 59 4.60 -4.99 -6.58
N GLY A 60 4.53 -4.01 -7.49
CA GLY A 60 5.29 -4.01 -8.75
C GLY A 60 4.74 -4.92 -9.85
N SER A 61 3.65 -5.65 -9.60
CA SER A 61 2.95 -6.42 -10.64
C SER A 61 2.10 -5.52 -11.55
N ILE A 62 1.65 -6.06 -12.68
CA ILE A 62 0.74 -5.41 -13.64
C ILE A 62 -0.75 -5.65 -13.33
N HIS A 63 -1.06 -6.48 -12.34
CA HIS A 63 -2.43 -6.83 -11.98
C HIS A 63 -2.80 -6.30 -10.59
N CYS A 64 -4.09 -6.11 -10.31
CA CYS A 64 -4.58 -5.86 -8.96
C CYS A 64 -4.68 -7.17 -8.17
N ILE A 65 -4.88 -7.09 -6.85
CA ILE A 65 -4.96 -8.27 -5.97
C ILE A 65 -6.01 -9.31 -6.41
N LYS A 66 -7.14 -8.85 -6.97
CA LYS A 66 -8.21 -9.74 -7.46
C LYS A 66 -7.80 -10.49 -8.73
N HIS A 67 -6.96 -9.88 -9.56
CA HIS A 67 -6.51 -10.44 -10.84
C HIS A 67 -5.08 -11.00 -10.74
N GLY A 68 -4.67 -11.44 -9.54
CA GLY A 68 -3.38 -12.12 -9.34
C GLY A 68 -2.19 -11.20 -9.04
N GLY A 69 -2.43 -9.91 -8.85
CA GLY A 69 -1.41 -8.96 -8.44
C GLY A 69 -0.95 -9.13 -6.99
N GLY A 70 0.26 -8.64 -6.73
CA GLY A 70 0.93 -8.79 -5.43
C GLY A 70 1.64 -10.12 -5.26
N ARG A 71 2.36 -10.28 -4.14
CA ARG A 71 3.09 -11.53 -3.86
C ARG A 71 2.15 -12.70 -3.58
N ARG A 72 2.51 -13.89 -4.03
CA ARG A 72 1.71 -15.12 -3.97
C ARG A 72 2.38 -16.16 -3.08
N CYS A 73 1.57 -17.03 -2.50
CA CYS A 73 2.05 -18.14 -1.71
C CYS A 73 2.89 -19.09 -2.58
N VAL A 74 4.07 -19.46 -2.10
CA VAL A 74 4.98 -20.38 -2.83
C VAL A 74 4.64 -21.87 -2.63
N ALA A 75 3.75 -22.19 -1.68
CA ALA A 75 3.28 -23.55 -1.46
C ALA A 75 2.61 -24.14 -2.72
N ALA A 76 2.86 -25.42 -2.97
CA ALA A 76 2.33 -26.15 -4.12
C ALA A 76 0.79 -26.01 -4.20
N ASN A 77 0.29 -25.77 -5.41
CA ASN A 77 -1.14 -25.61 -5.71
C ASN A 77 -1.85 -24.52 -4.88
N CYS A 78 -1.13 -23.51 -4.37
CA CYS A 78 -1.70 -22.42 -3.59
C CYS A 78 -1.74 -21.10 -4.35
N SER A 79 -2.94 -20.64 -4.70
CA SER A 79 -3.17 -19.31 -5.30
C SER A 79 -3.55 -18.25 -4.25
N LYS A 80 -3.16 -18.40 -2.99
CA LYS A 80 -3.43 -17.37 -1.97
C LYS A 80 -2.34 -16.29 -1.98
N GLY A 81 -2.70 -15.07 -1.59
CA GLY A 81 -1.72 -13.98 -1.43
C GLY A 81 -0.76 -14.25 -0.27
N ALA A 82 0.51 -13.91 -0.46
CA ALA A 82 1.50 -13.95 0.61
C ALA A 82 1.25 -12.81 1.60
N VAL A 83 1.54 -13.03 2.88
CA VAL A 83 1.18 -12.09 3.96
C VAL A 83 2.43 -11.57 4.69
N GLY A 84 2.52 -10.25 4.86
CA GLY A 84 3.66 -9.65 5.57
C GLY A 84 4.94 -9.80 4.76
N LYS A 85 6.09 -10.03 5.40
CA LYS A 85 7.38 -10.18 4.70
C LYS A 85 7.67 -11.60 4.21
N THR A 86 6.78 -12.55 4.44
CA THR A 86 6.96 -13.96 4.05
C THR A 86 6.43 -14.23 2.64
N ASP A 87 6.86 -15.34 2.04
CA ASP A 87 6.36 -15.83 0.74
C ASP A 87 5.19 -16.82 0.87
N PHE A 88 4.61 -16.91 2.07
CA PHE A 88 3.49 -17.80 2.35
C PHE A 88 2.22 -17.02 2.66
N CYS A 89 1.07 -17.63 2.36
CA CYS A 89 -0.22 -17.14 2.81
C CYS A 89 -0.47 -17.51 4.28
N LYS A 90 -1.49 -16.92 4.90
CA LYS A 90 -1.82 -17.11 6.33
C LYS A 90 -1.91 -18.58 6.77
N SER A 91 -2.47 -19.47 5.93
CA SER A 91 -2.59 -20.90 6.24
C SER A 91 -1.26 -21.65 6.11
N HIS A 92 -0.37 -21.21 5.22
CA HIS A 92 0.95 -21.83 5.01
C HIS A 92 2.06 -21.13 5.79
N GLY A 93 1.73 -20.47 6.92
CA GLY A 93 2.72 -19.84 7.80
C GLY A 93 2.96 -18.36 7.56
N GLY A 94 2.24 -17.74 6.62
CA GLY A 94 2.35 -16.33 6.33
C GLY A 94 1.90 -15.39 7.45
N GLY A 95 2.55 -14.24 7.53
CA GLY A 95 2.28 -13.21 8.54
C GLY A 95 2.88 -13.53 9.92
N ARG A 96 2.57 -12.67 10.90
CA ARG A 96 3.09 -12.79 12.28
C ARG A 96 2.42 -13.98 12.99
N ARG A 97 3.19 -14.75 13.78
CA ARG A 97 2.67 -15.85 14.62
C ARG A 97 2.55 -15.42 16.08
N CYS A 98 1.69 -16.08 16.83
CA CYS A 98 1.53 -15.86 18.27
C CYS A 98 2.87 -16.09 18.99
N LEU A 99 3.27 -15.17 19.86
CA LEU A 99 4.48 -15.32 20.68
C LEU A 99 4.28 -16.20 21.93
N HIS A 100 3.07 -16.71 22.15
CA HIS A 100 2.81 -17.62 23.24
C HIS A 100 3.55 -18.95 22.99
N PRO A 101 4.22 -19.53 24.00
CA PRO A 101 4.93 -20.80 23.85
C PRO A 101 4.06 -21.87 23.20
N ASN A 102 4.65 -22.63 22.28
CA ASN A 102 4.01 -23.71 21.53
C ASN A 102 2.72 -23.31 20.76
N CYS A 103 2.50 -22.03 20.50
CA CYS A 103 1.35 -21.55 19.74
C CYS A 103 1.71 -21.20 18.31
N ALA A 104 1.40 -22.09 17.38
CA ALA A 104 1.54 -21.79 15.96
C ALA A 104 0.42 -20.89 15.43
N ALA A 105 -0.55 -20.39 16.20
CA ALA A 105 -1.68 -19.64 15.65
C ALA A 105 -1.23 -18.28 15.06
N PRO A 106 -1.93 -17.75 14.02
CA PRO A 106 -1.63 -16.43 13.47
C PRO A 106 -1.94 -15.33 14.51
N ALA A 107 -1.03 -14.37 14.65
CA ALA A 107 -1.25 -13.20 15.48
C ALA A 107 -2.29 -12.26 14.83
N ARG A 108 -3.07 -11.58 15.65
CA ARG A 108 -4.02 -10.56 15.16
C ARG A 108 -3.26 -9.29 14.76
N SER A 109 -3.63 -8.69 13.63
CA SER A 109 -3.07 -7.42 13.20
C SER A 109 -3.61 -6.26 14.04
N GLY A 110 -2.76 -5.26 14.27
CA GLY A 110 -3.16 -4.00 14.90
C GLY A 110 -3.40 -4.06 16.41
N GLY A 111 -3.18 -5.19 17.08
CA GLY A 111 -3.07 -5.26 18.54
C GLY A 111 -1.70 -4.78 19.03
N GLU A 112 -1.64 -4.39 20.30
CA GLU A 112 -0.40 -3.95 20.97
C GLU A 112 0.60 -5.09 21.14
N VAL A 113 0.08 -6.30 21.38
CA VAL A 113 0.86 -7.52 21.56
C VAL A 113 0.74 -8.46 20.36
N GLN A 114 1.84 -9.14 20.02
CA GLN A 114 1.87 -10.13 18.95
C GLN A 114 1.31 -11.49 19.42
N MET A 115 0.01 -11.52 19.67
CA MET A 115 -0.68 -12.70 20.16
C MET A 115 -1.85 -13.07 19.23
N CYS A 116 -2.30 -14.32 19.30
CA CYS A 116 -3.52 -14.76 18.66
C CYS A 116 -4.73 -14.36 19.51
N GLN A 117 -5.94 -14.48 18.97
CA GLN A 117 -7.17 -14.13 19.70
C GLN A 117 -7.31 -14.87 21.03
N ARG A 118 -6.91 -16.14 21.09
CA ARG A 118 -7.01 -16.97 22.30
C ARG A 118 -5.99 -16.59 23.38
N HIS A 119 -4.91 -15.92 23.01
CA HIS A 119 -3.85 -15.49 23.92
C HIS A 119 -3.84 -13.97 24.09
N GLY A 120 -5.00 -13.30 23.97
CA GLY A 120 -5.12 -11.86 24.25
C GLY A 120 -4.71 -10.92 23.10
N GLY A 121 -4.57 -11.45 21.89
CA GLY A 121 -4.26 -10.66 20.70
C GLY A 121 -5.47 -9.99 20.06
N GLY A 122 -5.29 -8.76 19.58
CA GLY A 122 -6.34 -7.97 18.92
C GLY A 122 -6.34 -6.53 19.42
N LYS A 123 -7.14 -5.66 18.77
CA LYS A 123 -7.43 -4.32 19.30
C LYS A 123 -8.45 -4.47 20.43
N ARG A 124 -8.19 -3.84 21.57
CA ARG A 124 -9.15 -3.76 22.69
C ARG A 124 -9.98 -2.47 22.54
N CYS A 125 -11.22 -2.47 23.03
CA CYS A 125 -11.99 -1.23 23.10
C CYS A 125 -11.21 -0.21 23.93
N LYS A 126 -11.18 1.04 23.48
CA LYS A 126 -10.51 2.15 24.16
C LYS A 126 -11.48 3.02 24.95
N GLU A 127 -12.74 2.63 25.08
CA GLU A 127 -13.68 3.34 25.95
C GLU A 127 -13.16 3.31 27.38
N MET A 128 -12.74 4.48 27.85
CA MET A 128 -12.70 4.79 29.26
C MET A 128 -14.16 5.05 29.63
N GLY A 129 -14.76 4.15 30.42
CA GLY A 129 -16.09 4.36 30.98
C GLY A 129 -16.16 5.64 31.80
#